data_AF-A0A356FBG0-F1
#
_entry.id   AF-A0A356FBG0-F1
#
_cell.length_a   1.000
_cell.length_b   1.000
_cell.length_c   1.000
_cell.angle_alpha   90.00
_cell.angle_beta   90.00
_cell.angle_gamma   90.00
#
_symmetry.space_group_name_H-M   'P 1'
#
loop_
_entity.id
_entity.type
_entity.pdbx_description
1 polymer ?
#
loop_
_entity_poly.entity_id
_entity_poly.type
_entity_poly.pdbx_seq_one_letter_code
_entity_poly.pdbx_strand_id
1 'polypeptide(L)' 'MRVRLQRPGDDCQAVGFLRDGTMVVVEDAAENVAHEVGVQVTSALQTNTGKMIFGKLAKVET' A
#
# COMPACT_ATOMS: atom_id res chain seq x y z
N MET A 1 2.85 7.41 -5.46
CA MET A 1 3.32 7.43 -4.05
C MET A 1 4.39 6.36 -3.88
N ARG A 2 5.33 6.46 -2.94
CA ARG A 2 6.21 5.33 -2.55
C ARG A 2 5.91 4.89 -1.13
N VAL A 3 5.88 3.59 -0.90
CA VAL A 3 5.66 3.02 0.43
C VAL A 3 6.51 1.76 0.60
N ARG A 4 7.07 1.57 1.79
CA ARG A 4 7.71 0.31 2.16
C ARG A 4 6.65 -0.66 2.64
N LEU A 5 6.56 -1.81 1.99
CA LEU A 5 5.67 -2.89 2.39
C LEU A 5 6.30 -3.64 3.55
N GLN A 6 5.55 -3.77 4.65
CA GLN A 6 6.08 -4.31 5.91
C GLN A 6 5.58 -5.72 6.19
N ARG A 7 4.35 -6.06 5.75
CA ARG A 7 3.74 -7.36 6.00
C ARG A 7 2.76 -7.75 4.89
N PRO A 8 2.53 -9.06 4.68
CA PRO A 8 1.46 -9.53 3.81
C PRO A 8 0.08 -9.11 4.37
N GLY A 9 -0.87 -8.88 3.47
CA GLY A 9 -2.29 -8.74 3.77
C GLY A 9 -3.09 -9.96 3.28
N ASP A 10 -4.41 -9.83 3.24
CA ASP A 10 -5.30 -10.87 2.70
C ASP A 10 -5.29 -10.86 1.16
N ASP A 11 -5.68 -11.98 0.53
CA ASP A 11 -5.86 -12.09 -0.93
C ASP A 11 -4.70 -11.49 -1.77
N CYS A 12 -3.46 -11.93 -1.50
CA CYS A 12 -2.24 -11.47 -2.20
C CYS A 12 -1.88 -9.99 -2.01
N GLN A 13 -2.48 -9.31 -1.03
CA GLN A 13 -2.14 -7.93 -0.70
C GLN A 13 -0.82 -7.82 0.08
N ALA A 14 -0.31 -6.59 0.15
CA ALA A 14 0.68 -6.20 1.13
C ALA A 14 0.30 -4.88 1.80
N VAL A 15 0.74 -4.73 3.05
CA VAL A 15 0.45 -3.57 3.88
C VAL A 15 1.74 -2.80 4.19
N GLY A 16 1.69 -1.50 3.97
CA GLY A 16 2.69 -0.53 4.38
C GLY A 16 2.07 0.60 5.19
N PHE A 17 2.92 1.48 5.71
CA PHE A 17 2.49 2.64 6.48
C PHE A 17 3.23 3.88 6.00
N LEU A 18 2.52 5.00 5.90
CA LEU A 18 3.13 6.31 5.72
C LEU A 18 3.66 6.85 7.06
N ARG A 19 4.43 7.94 6.98
CA ARG A 19 5.05 8.57 8.17
C ARG A 19 4.03 9.09 9.18
N ASP A 20 2.83 9.43 8.74
CA ASP A 20 1.74 9.92 9.57
C ASP A 20 0.87 8.80 10.18
N GLY A 21 1.25 7.54 9.96
CA GLY A 21 0.51 6.38 10.43
C GLY A 21 -0.62 5.93 9.50
N THR A 22 -0.84 6.59 8.36
CA THR A 22 -1.81 6.14 7.35
C THR A 22 -1.44 4.74 6.87
N MET A 23 -2.38 3.81 6.98
CA MET A 23 -2.20 2.45 6.47
C MET A 23 -2.40 2.43 4.96
N VAL A 24 -1.47 1.80 4.24
CA VAL A 24 -1.52 1.63 2.78
C VAL A 24 -1.65 0.16 2.48
N VAL A 25 -2.74 -0.23 1.83
CA VAL A 25 -3.00 -1.59 1.36
C VAL A 25 -2.78 -1.61 -0.14
N VAL A 26 -1.94 -2.52 -0.62
CA VAL A 26 -1.58 -2.64 -2.03
C VAL A 26 -1.99 -4.02 -2.54
N GLU A 27 -2.81 -4.05 -3.58
CA GLU A 27 -3.24 -5.29 -4.26
C GLU A 27 -2.10 -5.92 -5.06
N ASP A 28 -2.13 -7.25 -5.18
CA ASP A 28 -1.15 -8.08 -5.92
C ASP A 28 0.32 -7.76 -5.55
N ALA A 29 0.56 -7.49 -4.26
CA ALA A 29 1.84 -6.99 -3.77
C ALA A 29 2.46 -7.85 -2.67
N ALA A 30 1.88 -9.00 -2.33
CA ALA A 30 2.41 -9.91 -1.29
C ALA A 30 3.88 -10.29 -1.49
N GLU A 31 4.31 -10.50 -2.74
CA GLU A 31 5.71 -10.82 -3.07
C GLU A 31 6.68 -9.64 -2.89
N ASN A 32 6.15 -8.42 -2.77
CA ASN A 32 6.93 -7.20 -2.63
C ASN A 32 7.11 -6.78 -1.16
N VAL A 33 6.70 -7.62 -0.20
CA VAL A 33 6.95 -7.38 1.23
C VAL A 33 8.46 -7.17 1.47
N ALA A 34 8.77 -6.29 2.42
CA ALA A 34 10.10 -5.75 2.75
C ALA A 34 10.72 -4.79 1.71
N HIS A 35 10.10 -4.61 0.53
CA HIS A 35 10.56 -3.70 -0.51
C HIS A 35 9.84 -2.35 -0.47
N GLU A 36 10.50 -1.32 -0.97
CA GLU A 36 9.87 -0.03 -1.27
C GLU A 36 9.32 -0.06 -2.70
N VAL A 37 8.01 0.17 -2.84
CA VAL A 37 7.34 0.11 -4.13
C VAL A 37 6.67 1.43 -4.48
N GLY A 38 6.59 1.70 -5.77
CA GLY A 38 5.69 2.72 -6.31
C GLY A 38 4.24 2.21 -6.22
N VAL A 39 3.34 3.04 -5.69
CA VAL A 39 1.91 2.76 -5.56
C VAL A 39 1.12 3.83 -6.29
N GLN A 40 0.21 3.36 -7.15
CA GLN A 40 -0.88 4.14 -7.72
C GLN A 40 -2.09 4.00 -6.80
N VAL A 41 -2.53 5.10 -6.22
CA VAL A 41 -3.69 5.12 -5.31
C VAL A 41 -4.97 4.91 -6.11
N THR A 42 -5.80 3.97 -5.68
CA THR A 42 -7.10 3.67 -6.27
C THR A 42 -8.23 4.25 -5.44
N SER A 43 -8.13 4.21 -4.12
CA SER A 43 -9.11 4.82 -3.21
C SER A 43 -8.49 5.15 -1.85
N ALA A 44 -9.21 5.93 -1.05
CA ALA A 44 -8.86 6.18 0.34
C ALA A 44 -10.12 6.13 1.20
N LEU A 45 -9.99 5.54 2.39
CA LEU A 45 -11.04 5.43 3.38
C LEU A 45 -10.62 6.23 4.62
N GLN A 46 -11.40 7.22 5.00
CA GLN A 46 -11.21 7.96 6.24
C GLN A 46 -12.21 7.43 7.28
N THR A 47 -11.72 7.13 8.48
CA THR A 47 -12.53 6.79 9.66
C THR A 47 -12.16 7.70 10.83
N ASN A 48 -12.93 7.65 11.92
CA ASN A 48 -12.61 8.40 13.15
C ASN A 48 -11.28 7.97 13.78
N THR A 49 -10.83 6.74 13.53
CA THR A 49 -9.58 6.18 14.11
C THR A 49 -8.37 6.42 13.22
N GLY A 50 -8.56 6.74 11.94
CA GLY A 50 -7.46 7.00 11.03
C GLY A 50 -7.82 6.92 9.56
N LYS A 51 -6.77 7.02 8.73
CA LYS A 51 -6.86 6.98 7.27
C LYS A 51 -6.28 5.68 6.73
N MET A 52 -6.97 5.11 5.76
CA MET A 52 -6.53 3.99 4.94
C MET A 52 -6.42 4.44 3.50
N ILE A 53 -5.39 3.98 2.80
CA ILE A 53 -5.20 4.17 1.37
C ILE A 53 -5.15 2.79 0.73
N PHE A 54 -5.88 2.62 -0.36
CA PHE A 54 -5.84 1.43 -1.20
C PHE A 54 -5.17 1.79 -2.52
N GLY A 55 -4.38 0.85 -3.06
CA GLY A 55 -3.68 1.08 -4.30
C GLY A 55 -3.20 -0.19 -4.98
N LYS A 56 -2.56 0.02 -6.12
CA LYS A 56 -1.91 -1.02 -6.93
C LYS A 56 -0.45 -0.64 -7.16
N LEU A 57 0.37 -1.62 -7.50
CA LEU A 57 1.74 -1.36 -7.95
C LEU A 57 1.69 -0.37 -9.14
N ALA A 58 2.45 0.72 -9.04
CA ALA A 58 2.55 1.69 -10.12
C ALA A 58 3.24 1.01 -11.31
N LYS A 59 2.67 1.14 -12.50
CA LYS A 59 3.34 0.68 -13.73
C LYS A 59 4.63 1.47 -13.89
N VAL A 60 5.76 0.77 -13.99
CA VAL A 60 6.98 1.35 -14.54
C VAL A 60 6.71 1.49 -16.02
N GLU A 61 6.50 2.72 -16.50
CA GLU A 61 6.52 2.99 -17.93
C GLU A 61 7.95 2.78 -18.41
N THR A 62 8.14 1.79 -19.29
CA THR A 62 9.41 1.48 -19.96
C THR A 62 9.67 2.48 -21.08
#